data_AF-S8DQF8-F1
#
_entry.id   AF-S8DQF8-F1
#
_cell.length_a   1.000
_cell.length_b   1.000
_cell.length_c   1.000
_cell.angle_alpha   90.00
_cell.angle_beta   90.00
_cell.angle_gamma   90.00
#
_symmetry.space_group_name_H-M   'P 1'
#
loop_
_entity.id
_entity.type
_entity.pdbx_description
1 polymer ?
#
loop_
_entity_poly.entity_id
_entity_poly.type
_entity_poly.pdbx_seq_one_letter_code
_entity_poly.pdbx_strand_id
1 'polypeptide(L)'
;KFGAAMAVVKSDIGGNISRLESKFDSNPLRFNYLFNLVQAEVETKTAKSSSSCTNGLLWLTRAMDFLVELFRNLVENRDQSMSQVCNDAYGKTLKKWHGWLASSSFTVAIKLAPDRKKF
;
A
#
# COMPACT_ATOMS: atom_id res chain seq x y z
N LYS A 1 12.52 -6.42 12.96
CA LYS A 1 12.07 -6.96 11.65
C LYS A 1 10.69 -7.60 11.84
N PHE A 2 9.67 -7.22 11.06
CA PHE A 2 8.24 -7.53 11.28
C PHE A 2 7.79 -8.99 10.95
N GLY A 3 8.71 -9.96 10.91
CA GLY A 3 8.39 -11.38 10.69
C GLY A 3 7.77 -11.73 9.32
N ALA A 4 7.34 -12.98 9.19
CA ALA A 4 6.79 -13.53 7.94
C ALA A 4 5.46 -12.88 7.51
N ALA A 5 4.65 -12.41 8.46
CA ALA A 5 3.39 -11.74 8.17
C ALA A 5 3.57 -10.47 7.31
N MET A 6 4.67 -9.73 7.54
CA MET A 6 4.99 -8.54 6.76
C MET A 6 5.71 -8.85 5.44
N ALA A 7 6.14 -10.09 5.20
CA ALA A 7 6.81 -10.47 3.96
C ALA A 7 5.86 -10.34 2.75
N VAL A 8 4.59 -10.71 2.92
CA VAL A 8 3.56 -10.58 1.87
C VAL A 8 3.34 -9.10 1.52
N VAL A 9 3.21 -8.24 2.54
CA VAL A 9 3.05 -6.78 2.36
C VAL A 9 4.27 -6.18 1.68
N LYS A 10 5.49 -6.58 2.11
CA LYS A 10 6.74 -6.14 1.50
C LYS A 10 6.81 -6.55 0.02
N SER A 11 6.41 -7.77 -0.30
CA SER A 11 6.41 -8.26 -1.68
C SER A 11 5.41 -7.50 -2.56
N ASP A 12 4.22 -7.20 -2.05
CA ASP A 12 3.19 -6.48 -2.79
C ASP A 12 3.61 -5.03 -3.09
N ILE A 13 4.04 -4.28 -2.06
CA ILE A 13 4.55 -2.92 -2.20
C ILE A 13 5.78 -2.91 -3.11
N GLY A 14 6.73 -3.82 -2.87
CA GLY A 14 7.95 -3.93 -3.68
C GLY A 14 7.65 -4.21 -5.15
N GLY A 15 6.71 -5.12 -5.45
CA GLY A 15 6.31 -5.43 -6.83
C GLY A 15 5.70 -4.23 -7.56
N ASN A 16 4.90 -3.42 -6.86
CA ASN A 16 4.36 -2.18 -7.44
C ASN A 16 5.45 -1.14 -7.69
N ILE A 17 6.42 -0.98 -6.78
CA ILE A 17 7.55 -0.06 -6.95
C ILE A 17 8.43 -0.50 -8.13
N SER A 18 8.87 -1.76 -8.16
CA SER A 18 9.75 -2.28 -9.22
C SER A 18 9.13 -2.18 -10.61
N ARG A 19 7.79 -2.25 -10.71
CA ARG A 19 7.07 -2.02 -11.97
C ARG A 19 7.22 -0.58 -12.45
N LEU A 20 7.11 0.41 -11.55
CA LEU A 20 7.28 1.82 -11.88
C LEU A 20 8.73 2.12 -12.26
N GLU A 21 9.69 1.58 -11.50
CA GLU A 21 11.13 1.70 -11.80
C GLU A 21 11.44 1.11 -13.18
N SER A 22 10.97 -0.10 -13.48
CA SER A 22 11.16 -0.73 -14.79
C SER A 22 10.59 0.12 -15.93
N LYS A 23 9.46 0.82 -15.69
CA LYS A 23 8.87 1.70 -16.70
C LYS A 23 9.69 2.98 -16.87
N PHE A 24 10.16 3.57 -15.78
CA PHE A 24 11.08 4.71 -15.80
C PHE A 24 12.35 4.37 -16.59
N ASP A 25 12.99 3.24 -16.26
CA ASP A 25 14.24 2.79 -16.90
C ASP A 25 14.07 2.53 -18.41
N SER A 26 12.87 2.16 -18.85
CA SER A 26 12.61 1.95 -20.29
C SER A 26 12.73 3.23 -21.13
N ASN A 27 12.46 4.41 -20.54
CA ASN A 27 12.66 5.72 -21.15
C ASN A 27 12.58 6.84 -20.09
N PRO A 28 13.70 7.17 -19.41
CA PRO A 28 13.70 8.13 -18.30
C PRO A 28 13.22 9.53 -18.69
N LEU A 29 13.49 9.97 -19.93
CA LEU A 29 13.03 11.26 -20.43
C LEU A 29 11.50 11.31 -20.57
N ARG A 30 10.88 10.22 -21.04
CA ARG A 30 9.43 10.14 -21.21
C ARG A 30 8.70 9.89 -19.89
N PHE A 31 9.28 9.11 -18.99
CA PHE A 31 8.62 8.60 -17.78
C PHE A 31 9.17 9.21 -16.49
N ASN A 32 9.75 10.41 -16.56
CA ASN A 32 10.28 11.13 -15.40
C ASN A 32 9.20 11.49 -14.35
N TYR A 33 7.94 11.66 -14.76
CA TYR A 33 6.83 11.97 -13.86
C TYR A 33 5.79 10.86 -13.86
N LEU A 34 5.21 10.59 -12.68
CA LEU A 34 4.11 9.62 -12.49
C LEU A 34 2.95 9.86 -13.45
N PHE A 35 2.66 11.14 -13.74
CA PHE A 35 1.63 11.53 -14.71
C PHE A 35 1.90 10.94 -16.10
N ASN A 36 3.14 10.94 -16.58
CA ASN A 36 3.45 10.42 -17.91
C ASN A 36 3.29 8.90 -18.00
N LEU A 37 3.54 8.16 -16.91
CA LEU A 37 3.28 6.73 -16.85
C LEU A 37 1.78 6.46 -17.05
N VAL A 38 0.94 7.18 -16.30
CA VAL A 38 -0.52 7.05 -16.37
C VAL A 38 -1.06 7.50 -17.74
N GLN A 39 -0.60 8.65 -18.22
CA GLN A 39 -1.02 9.21 -19.51
C GLN A 39 -0.77 8.21 -20.65
N ALA A 40 0.44 7.64 -20.72
CA ALA A 40 0.77 6.67 -21.75
C ALA A 40 -0.14 5.44 -21.72
N GLU A 41 -0.46 4.91 -20.53
CA GLU A 41 -1.33 3.75 -20.40
C GLU A 41 -2.81 4.04 -20.66
N VAL A 42 -3.26 5.27 -20.43
CA VAL A 42 -4.60 5.73 -20.82
C VAL A 42 -4.70 5.82 -22.34
N GLU A 43 -3.72 6.45 -22.99
CA GLU A 43 -3.63 6.59 -24.45
C GLU A 43 -3.62 5.21 -25.15
N THR A 44 -2.89 4.24 -24.60
CA THR A 44 -2.84 2.87 -25.12
C THR A 44 -3.96 1.95 -24.61
N LYS A 45 -4.90 2.46 -23.82
CA LYS A 45 -6.02 1.70 -23.22
C LYS A 45 -5.58 0.50 -22.35
N THR A 46 -4.38 0.55 -21.77
CA THR A 46 -3.82 -0.49 -20.90
C THR A 46 -3.87 -0.14 -19.41
N ALA A 47 -4.31 1.07 -19.04
CA ALA A 47 -4.32 1.56 -17.65
C ALA A 47 -5.05 0.63 -16.66
N LYS A 48 -6.06 -0.13 -17.10
CA LYS A 48 -6.83 -1.06 -16.25
C LYS A 48 -6.23 -2.47 -16.16
N SER A 49 -5.14 -2.76 -16.86
CA SER A 49 -4.46 -4.06 -16.75
C SER A 49 -3.98 -4.29 -15.32
N SER A 50 -4.05 -5.52 -14.82
CA SER A 50 -3.52 -5.89 -13.50
C SER A 50 -2.01 -5.60 -13.38
N SER A 51 -1.31 -5.66 -14.52
CA SER A 51 0.12 -5.37 -14.66
C SER A 51 0.45 -3.91 -15.00
N SER A 52 -0.53 -3.00 -15.04
CA SER A 52 -0.29 -1.60 -15.40
C SER A 52 0.43 -0.83 -14.28
N CYS A 53 1.22 0.18 -14.65
CA CYS A 53 1.82 1.14 -13.73
C CYS A 53 0.73 1.97 -13.02
N THR A 54 -0.33 2.32 -13.73
CA THR A 54 -1.50 3.04 -13.20
C THR A 54 -2.15 2.27 -12.06
N ASN A 55 -2.37 0.96 -12.23
CA ASN A 55 -2.92 0.11 -11.18
C ASN A 55 -1.95 -0.04 -10.01
N GLY A 56 -0.64 -0.18 -10.29
CA GLY A 56 0.40 -0.22 -9.25
C GLY A 56 0.43 1.08 -8.41
N LEU A 57 0.38 2.23 -9.06
CA LEU A 57 0.28 3.55 -8.41
C LEU A 57 -0.96 3.68 -7.56
N LEU A 58 -2.12 3.23 -8.05
CA LEU A 58 -3.36 3.26 -7.29
C LEU A 58 -3.23 2.48 -5.96
N TRP A 59 -2.64 1.29 -6.00
CA TRP A 59 -2.44 0.48 -4.79
C TRP A 59 -1.39 1.06 -3.85
N LEU A 60 -0.30 1.64 -4.37
CA LEU A 60 0.68 2.36 -3.56
C LEU A 60 0.05 3.56 -2.86
N THR A 61 -0.76 4.36 -3.55
CA THR A 61 -1.47 5.50 -2.94
C THR A 61 -2.42 5.06 -1.83
N ARG A 62 -3.19 3.98 -2.04
CA ARG A 62 -4.06 3.43 -0.98
C ARG A 62 -3.27 2.92 0.23
N ALA A 63 -2.09 2.34 0.01
CA ALA A 63 -1.21 1.93 1.09
C ALA A 63 -0.64 3.14 1.84
N MET A 64 -0.29 4.22 1.13
CA MET A 64 0.15 5.48 1.75
C MET A 64 -0.96 6.13 2.58
N ASP A 65 -2.21 6.13 2.10
CA ASP A 65 -3.37 6.62 2.87
C ASP A 65 -3.48 5.89 4.22
N PHE A 66 -3.32 4.56 4.22
CA PHE A 66 -3.29 3.75 5.44
C PHE A 66 -2.15 4.13 6.37
N LEU A 67 -0.93 4.31 5.84
CA LEU A 67 0.24 4.67 6.65
C LEU A 67 0.09 6.06 7.28
N VAL A 68 -0.40 7.04 6.53
CA VAL A 68 -0.67 8.39 7.02
C VAL A 68 -1.71 8.35 8.13
N GLU A 69 -2.82 7.64 7.93
CA GLU A 69 -3.87 7.53 8.95
C GLU A 69 -3.39 6.75 10.18
N LEU A 70 -2.60 5.70 10.00
CA LEU A 70 -1.99 4.96 11.10
C LEU A 70 -1.09 5.87 11.95
N PHE A 71 -0.21 6.67 11.31
CA PHE A 71 0.67 7.57 12.04
C PHE A 71 -0.10 8.71 12.73
N ARG A 72 -1.14 9.24 12.10
CA ARG A 72 -2.07 10.20 12.74
C ARG A 72 -2.69 9.58 14.00
N ASN A 73 -3.28 8.39 13.87
CA ASN A 73 -3.89 7.67 14.98
C ASN A 73 -2.91 7.39 16.12
N LEU A 74 -1.65 7.06 15.80
CA LEU A 74 -0.59 6.86 16.78
C LEU A 74 -0.28 8.15 17.55
N VAL A 75 -0.25 9.30 16.91
CA VAL A 75 0.04 10.58 17.59
C VAL A 75 -1.14 11.00 18.48
N GLU A 76 -2.36 10.86 17.98
CA GLU A 76 -3.59 11.37 18.62
C GLU A 76 -4.09 10.45 19.75
N ASN A 77 -3.96 9.12 19.60
CA ASN A 77 -4.52 8.13 20.53
C ASN A 77 -3.40 7.39 21.26
N ARG A 78 -2.74 8.06 22.21
CA ARG A 78 -1.52 7.55 22.88
C ARG A 78 -1.78 6.36 23.81
N ASP A 79 -2.99 6.24 24.31
CA ASP A 79 -3.49 5.21 25.22
C ASP A 79 -4.00 3.96 24.49
N GLN A 80 -4.30 4.05 23.20
CA GLN A 80 -4.77 2.93 22.39
C GLN A 80 -3.65 1.95 22.02
N SER A 81 -3.99 0.67 22.02
CA SER A 81 -3.10 -0.43 21.57
C SER A 81 -2.78 -0.35 20.08
N MET A 82 -1.68 -1.00 19.65
CA MET A 82 -1.33 -1.11 18.22
C MET A 82 -2.46 -1.71 17.38
N SER A 83 -3.15 -2.72 17.93
CA SER A 83 -4.28 -3.34 17.24
C SER A 83 -5.42 -2.35 16.99
N GLN A 84 -5.78 -1.54 17.99
CA GLN A 84 -6.85 -0.54 17.85
C GLN A 84 -6.52 0.49 16.78
N VAL A 85 -5.34 1.12 16.86
CA VAL A 85 -4.94 2.18 15.90
C VAL A 85 -4.82 1.66 14.47
N CYS A 86 -4.33 0.42 14.28
CA CYS A 86 -4.25 -0.19 12.95
C CYS A 86 -5.61 -0.60 12.40
N ASN A 87 -6.50 -1.15 13.23
CA ASN A 87 -7.84 -1.54 12.78
C ASN A 87 -8.67 -0.32 12.38
N ASP A 88 -8.57 0.78 13.13
CA ASP A 88 -9.22 2.04 12.79
C ASP A 88 -8.69 2.61 11.47
N ALA A 89 -7.35 2.73 11.33
CA ALA A 89 -6.74 3.21 10.09
C ALA A 89 -7.11 2.33 8.89
N TYR A 90 -7.11 1.01 9.06
CA TYR A 90 -7.53 0.05 8.03
C TYR A 90 -8.98 0.24 7.62
N GLY A 91 -9.87 0.42 8.60
CA GLY A 91 -11.30 0.66 8.38
C GLY A 91 -11.57 1.90 7.54
N LYS A 92 -10.85 3.00 7.80
CA LYS A 92 -10.99 4.28 7.09
C LYS A 92 -10.41 4.25 5.66
N THR A 93 -9.42 3.39 5.40
CA THR A 93 -8.59 3.46 4.19
C THR A 93 -8.70 2.22 3.31
N LEU A 94 -8.00 1.13 3.63
CA LEU A 94 -7.81 -0.04 2.79
C LEU A 94 -9.00 -0.99 2.74
N LYS A 95 -9.78 -1.09 3.83
CA LYS A 95 -10.83 -2.11 3.98
C LYS A 95 -11.84 -2.13 2.83
N LYS A 96 -12.23 -0.97 2.31
CA LYS A 96 -13.18 -0.83 1.20
C LYS A 96 -12.66 -1.39 -0.14
N TRP A 97 -11.34 -1.56 -0.27
CA TRP A 97 -10.69 -2.07 -1.48
C TRP A 97 -10.30 -3.55 -1.36
N HIS A 98 -10.26 -4.09 -0.14
CA HIS A 98 -9.88 -5.46 0.13
C HIS A 98 -11.08 -6.40 0.08
N GLY A 99 -11.00 -7.42 -0.78
CA GLY A 99 -11.91 -8.56 -0.74
C GLY A 99 -11.77 -9.37 0.56
N TRP A 100 -12.61 -10.39 0.72
CA TRP A 100 -12.67 -11.21 1.93
C TRP A 100 -11.31 -11.82 2.29
N LEU A 101 -10.55 -12.30 1.31
CA LEU A 101 -9.25 -12.93 1.51
C LEU A 101 -8.24 -11.94 2.08
N ALA A 102 -8.06 -10.79 1.42
CA ALA A 102 -7.13 -9.74 1.87
C ALA A 102 -7.52 -9.17 3.24
N SER A 103 -8.82 -9.00 3.50
CA SER A 103 -9.33 -8.56 4.81
C SER A 103 -9.05 -9.59 5.92
N SER A 104 -9.16 -10.87 5.61
CA SER A 104 -8.85 -11.95 6.55
C SER A 104 -7.35 -12.00 6.86
N SER A 105 -6.50 -11.86 5.83
CA SER A 105 -5.05 -11.77 5.99
C SER A 105 -4.63 -10.58 6.87
N PHE A 106 -5.25 -9.40 6.68
CA PHE A 106 -5.00 -8.24 7.53
C PHE A 106 -5.33 -8.53 9.00
N THR A 107 -6.48 -9.16 9.26
CA THR A 107 -6.92 -9.51 10.62
C THR A 107 -5.94 -10.45 11.33
N VAL A 108 -5.30 -11.36 10.59
CA VAL A 108 -4.24 -12.22 11.14
C VAL A 108 -2.95 -11.42 11.34
N ALA A 109 -2.54 -10.60 10.38
CA ALA A 109 -1.32 -9.81 10.45
C ALA A 109 -1.32 -8.86 11.65
N ILE A 110 -2.45 -8.21 11.95
CA ILE A 110 -2.52 -7.25 13.06
C ILE A 110 -2.41 -7.92 14.45
N LYS A 111 -2.82 -9.19 14.58
CA LYS A 111 -2.60 -9.98 15.80
C LYS A 111 -1.11 -10.26 16.06
N LEU A 112 -0.28 -10.16 15.02
CA LEU A 112 1.16 -10.36 15.07
C LEU A 112 1.95 -9.05 15.14
N ALA A 113 1.26 -7.90 15.14
CA ALA A 113 1.91 -6.61 15.31
C ALA A 113 2.53 -6.50 16.71
N PRO A 114 3.66 -5.80 16.85
CA PRO A 114 4.29 -5.61 18.14
C PRO A 114 3.38 -4.82 19.09
N ASP A 115 3.61 -5.00 20.40
CA ASP A 115 3.07 -4.08 21.39
C ASP A 115 3.51 -2.65 21.09
N ARG A 116 2.66 -1.68 21.41
CA ARG A 116 2.94 -0.26 21.19
C ARG A 116 4.26 0.21 21.81
N LYS A 117 4.62 -0.30 22.99
CA LYS A 117 5.89 0.06 23.66
C LYS A 117 7.13 -0.47 22.92
N LYS A 118 6.96 -1.47 22.04
CA LYS A 118 8.03 -2.09 21.22
C LYS A 118 8.05 -1.57 19.78
N PHE A 119 7.02 -0.85 19.35
CA PHE A 119 6.91 -0.21 18.04
C PHE A 119 7.59 1.15 18.06
#